data_AF-A0A937DP65-F1
#
_entry.id   AF-A0A937DP65-F1
#
_cell.length_a   1.000
_cell.length_b   1.000
_cell.length_c   1.000
_cell.angle_alpha   90.00
_cell.angle_beta   90.00
_cell.angle_gamma   90.00
#
_symmetry.space_group_name_H-M   'P 1'
#
loop_
_entity.id
_entity.type
_entity.pdbx_description
1 polymer ?
#
loop_
_entity_poly.entity_id
_entity_poly.type
_entity_poly.pdbx_seq_one_letter_code
_entity_poly.pdbx_strand_id
1 'polypeptide(L)' 'MPLRRLLKGFSDFRLGYYREHLDLFEKLASEGQAPKILIVACADARVDPGILTQTQPGDIFT' A
#
# COMPACT_ATOMS: atom_id res chain seq x y z
N MET A 1 14.80 -4.50 -17.85
CA MET A 1 15.27 -3.26 -17.19
C MET A 1 14.42 -2.99 -15.96
N PRO A 2 15.02 -2.76 -14.78
CA PRO A 2 14.31 -2.61 -13.50
C PRO A 2 13.19 -1.57 -13.52
N LEU A 3 13.45 -0.40 -14.11
CA LEU A 3 12.46 0.69 -14.18
C LEU A 3 11.18 0.31 -14.94
N ARG A 4 11.30 -0.43 -16.05
CA ARG A 4 10.13 -0.89 -16.81
C ARG A 4 9.23 -1.81 -16.00
N ARG A 5 9.82 -2.63 -15.10
CA ARG A 5 9.05 -3.51 -14.22
C ARG A 5 8.26 -2.71 -13.18
N LEU A 6 8.86 -1.66 -12.61
CA LEU A 6 8.16 -0.78 -11.66
C LEU A 6 6.99 -0.04 -12.32
N LEU A 7 7.19 0.50 -13.52
CA LEU A 7 6.13 1.17 -14.28
C LEU A 7 4.98 0.22 -14.62
N LYS A 8 5.30 -1.01 -15.06
CA LYS A 8 4.27 -2.03 -15.30
C LYS A 8 3.53 -2.39 -14.01
N GLY A 9 4.25 -2.60 -12.90
CA GLY A 9 3.65 -2.92 -11.60
C GLY A 9 2.68 -1.83 -11.13
N PHE A 10 3.01 -0.55 -11.32
CA PHE A 10 2.10 0.55 -11.02
C PHE A 10 0.86 0.54 -11.92
N SER A 11 1.03 0.28 -13.22
CA SER A 11 -0.10 0.11 -14.14
C SER A 11 -1.02 -1.04 -13.73
N ASP A 12 -0.45 -2.18 -13.35
CA ASP A 12 -1.20 -3.35 -12.89
C ASP A 12 -1.96 -3.04 -11.58
N PHE A 13 -1.33 -2.36 -10.63
CA PHE A 13 -1.98 -1.88 -9.39
C PHE A 13 -3.18 -0.97 -9.68
N ARG A 14 -3.01 0.00 -10.60
CA ARG A 14 -4.06 0.96 -10.98
C ARG A 14 -5.26 0.27 -11.63
N LEU A 15 -5.02 -0.75 -12.45
CA LEU A 15 -6.07 -1.45 -13.20
C LEU A 15 -6.72 -2.59 -12.40
N GLY A 16 -6.02 -3.16 -11.42
CA GLY A 16 -6.52 -4.20 -10.51
C GLY A 16 -6.89 -3.63 -9.14
N TYR A 17 -6.01 -3.80 -8.15
CA TYR A 17 -6.27 -3.53 -6.73
C TYR A 17 -6.90 -2.16 -6.45
N TYR A 18 -6.37 -1.09 -7.05
CA TYR A 18 -6.90 0.27 -6.84
C TYR A 18 -8.34 0.41 -7.30
N ARG A 19 -8.68 -0.18 -8.47
CA ARG A 19 -10.03 -0.14 -9.02
C ARG A 19 -11.00 -0.99 -8.21
N GLU A 20 -10.55 -2.15 -7.72
CA GLU A 20 -11.34 -3.03 -6.84
C GLU A 20 -11.64 -2.38 -5.48
N HIS A 21 -10.77 -1.48 -5.01
CA HIS A 21 -10.88 -0.81 -3.70
C HIS A 21 -11.08 0.70 -3.85
N LEU A 22 -11.77 1.15 -4.90
CA LEU A 22 -11.90 2.58 -5.20
C LEU A 22 -12.48 3.37 -4.02
N ASP A 23 -13.54 2.84 -3.40
CA ASP A 23 -14.19 3.45 -2.23
C ASP A 23 -13.23 3.65 -1.05
N LEU A 24 -12.34 2.68 -0.80
CA LEU A 24 -11.32 2.79 0.25
C LEU A 24 -10.36 3.95 -0.05
N PHE A 25 -9.83 4.01 -1.27
CA PHE A 25 -8.89 5.06 -1.66
C PHE A 25 -9.55 6.45 -1.72
N GLU A 26 -10.79 6.56 -2.17
CA GLU A 26 -11.56 7.81 -2.17
C GLU A 26 -11.81 8.30 -0.74
N LYS A 27 -12.17 7.37 0.16
CA LYS A 27 -12.33 7.70 1.58
C LYS A 27 -11.02 8.17 2.21
N LEU A 28 -9.92 7.44 2.01
CA LEU A 28 -8.61 7.83 2.55
C LEU A 28 -8.13 9.18 1.98
N ALA A 29 -8.46 9.49 0.73
CA ALA A 29 -8.10 10.76 0.09
C ALA A 29 -8.95 11.94 0.57
N SER A 30 -10.25 11.73 0.81
CA SER A 30 -11.20 12.78 1.18
C SER A 30 -11.27 13.02 2.70
N GLU A 31 -11.19 11.96 3.49
CA GLU A 31 -11.30 12.00 4.96
C GLU A 31 -9.94 11.91 5.67
N GLY A 32 -8.88 11.50 4.95
CA GLY A 32 -7.56 11.26 5.51
C GLY A 32 -7.39 9.85 6.10
N GLN A 33 -6.20 9.60 6.67
CA GLN A 33 -5.89 8.37 7.41
C GLN A 33 -5.58 8.67 8.87
N ALA A 34 -5.96 7.76 9.77
CA ALA A 34 -5.68 7.87 11.20
C ALA A 34 -5.28 6.50 11.81
N PRO A 35 -4.19 5.87 11.32
CA PRO A 35 -3.73 4.56 11.79
C PRO A 35 -3.46 4.60 13.30
N LYS A 36 -3.78 3.50 13.99
CA LYS A 36 -3.59 3.39 15.45
C LYS A 36 -2.26 2.77 15.85
N ILE A 37 -1.53 2.20 14.88
CA ILE A 37 -0.31 1.44 15.09
C ILE A 37 0.80 2.06 14.22
N LEU A 38 1.94 2.36 14.86
CA LEU A 38 3.21 2.67 14.20
C LEU A 38 4.08 1.42 14.24
N ILE A 39 4.62 1.02 13.08
CA ILE A 39 5.58 -0.07 12.95
C ILE A 39 6.91 0.48 12.46
N VAL A 40 7.97 0.37 13.29
CA VAL A 40 9.34 0.64 12.84
C VAL A 40 9.93 -0.66 12.31
N ALA A 41 10.20 -0.74 11.01
CA ALA A 41 10.67 -1.95 10.34
C ALA A 41 12.09 -1.81 9.75
N CYS A 42 12.74 -2.94 9.49
CA CYS A 42 14.05 -2.99 8.86
C CYS A 42 13.95 -2.72 7.35
N ALA A 43 14.97 -2.09 6.74
CA ALA A 43 15.05 -1.88 5.29
C ALA A 43 15.36 -3.17 4.49
N ASP A 44 15.47 -4.32 5.14
CA ASP A 44 15.64 -5.62 4.48
C ASP A 44 14.38 -5.94 3.64
N ALA A 45 14.57 -6.20 2.35
CA ALA A 45 13.48 -6.37 1.39
C ALA A 45 12.58 -7.60 1.65
N ARG A 46 12.91 -8.44 2.64
CA ARG A 46 12.14 -9.65 2.99
C ARG A 46 11.09 -9.42 4.08
N VAL A 47 11.11 -8.27 4.76
CA VAL A 47 10.29 -8.02 5.96
C VAL A 47 9.35 -6.82 5.82
N ASP A 48 8.74 -6.66 4.63
CA ASP A 48 7.70 -5.65 4.42
C ASP A 48 6.53 -5.88 5.41
N PRO A 49 6.24 -4.93 6.31
CA PRO A 49 5.27 -5.14 7.38
C PRO A 49 3.84 -5.22 6.84
N GLY A 50 3.53 -4.55 5.72
CA GLY A 50 2.21 -4.65 5.10
C GLY A 50 1.93 -6.06 4.57
N ILE A 51 2.93 -6.69 3.96
CA ILE A 51 2.85 -8.08 3.50
C ILE A 51 2.77 -9.04 4.69
N LEU A 52 3.63 -8.88 5.71
CA LEU A 52 3.69 -9.79 6.86
C LEU A 52 2.42 -9.78 7.71
N THR A 53 1.77 -8.62 7.83
CA THR A 53 0.59 -8.44 8.69
C THR A 53 -0.74 -8.41 7.93
N GLN A 54 -0.70 -8.51 6.59
CA GLN A 54 -1.87 -8.47 5.71
C GLN A 54 -2.75 -7.21 5.90
N THR A 55 -2.12 -6.08 6.19
CA THR A 55 -2.82 -4.80 6.40
C THR A 55 -3.26 -4.17 5.10
N GLN A 56 -4.35 -3.43 5.15
CA GLN A 56 -4.81 -2.55 4.08
C GLN A 56 -4.20 -1.15 4.19
N PRO A 57 -4.24 -0.35 3.10
CA PRO A 57 -3.92 1.07 3.17
C PRO A 57 -4.70 1.77 4.29
N GLY A 58 -3.98 2.47 5.19
CA GLY A 58 -4.56 3.23 6.31
C GLY A 58 -4.62 2.48 7.65
N ASP A 59 -4.36 1.16 7.68
CA ASP A 59 -4.36 0.39 8.95
C ASP A 59 -3.14 0.71 9.83
N ILE A 60 -1.96 0.82 9.20
CA ILE A 60 -0.67 1.02 9.88
C ILE A 60 0.07 2.23 9.30
N PHE A 61 0.85 2.87 10.16
CA PHE A 61 1.90 3.80 9.76
C PHE A 61 3.23 3.07 9.88
N THR A 62 4.01 3.03 8.79
CA THR A 62 5.31 2.33 8.74
C THR A 62 6.41 3.32 8.40
#